data_AF-A0A2V5MD29-F1
#
_entry.id   AF-A0A2V5MD29-F1
#
_cell.length_a   1.000
_cell.length_b   1.000
_cell.length_c   1.000
_cell.angle_alpha   90.00
_cell.angle_beta   90.00
_cell.angle_gamma   90.00
#
_symmetry.space_group_name_H-M   'P 1'
#
loop_
_entity.id
_entity.type
_entity.pdbx_description
1 polymer ?
#
loop_
_entity_poly.entity_id
_entity_poly.type
_entity_poly.pdbx_seq_one_letter_code
_entity_poly.pdbx_strand_id
1 'polypeptide(L)' 'YSLALGAFLTNNVKTVCVDIDPPAVERAVERQPLQSIGLVTDVEPFLRELADCLSRSKVSW' A
#
# COMPACT_ATOMS: atom_id res chain seq x y z
N TYR A 1 -1.67 -2.85 -13.33
CA TYR A 1 -0.40 -3.53 -13.02
C TYR A 1 -0.43 -4.11 -11.60
N SER A 2 -0.68 -3.30 -10.57
CA SER A 2 -0.67 -3.72 -9.15
C SER A 2 -1.68 -4.82 -8.79
N LEU A 3 -2.90 -4.78 -9.34
CA LEU A 3 -3.91 -5.85 -9.14
C LEU A 3 -3.46 -7.21 -9.69
N ALA A 4 -2.72 -7.23 -10.80
CA ALA A 4 -2.20 -8.46 -11.39
C ALA A 4 -1.07 -9.05 -10.52
N LEU A 5 -0.21 -8.19 -9.95
CA LEU A 5 0.83 -8.63 -9.02
C LEU A 5 0.25 -9.19 -7.73
N GLY A 6 -0.79 -8.56 -7.17
CA GLY A 6 -1.47 -9.03 -5.97
C GLY A 6 -2.02 -10.46 -6.08
N ALA A 7 -2.36 -10.92 -7.29
CA ALA A 7 -2.81 -12.28 -7.53
C ALA A 7 -1.72 -13.35 -7.33
N PHE A 8 -0.44 -12.96 -7.35
CA PHE A 8 0.70 -13.86 -7.18
C PHE A 8 1.34 -13.78 -5.79
N LEU A 9 0.83 -12.91 -4.91
CA LEU A 9 1.36 -12.76 -3.55
C LEU A 9 0.76 -13.83 -2.62
N THR A 10 1.62 -14.48 -1.83
CA THR A 10 1.18 -15.41 -0.79
C THR A 10 0.57 -14.66 0.40
N ASN A 11 -0.27 -15.33 1.19
CA ASN A 11 -1.01 -14.73 2.32
C ASN A 11 -0.15 -14.24 3.50
N ASN A 12 1.19 -14.35 3.41
CA ASN A 12 2.12 -13.84 4.43
C ASN A 12 2.74 -12.49 4.05
N VAL A 13 2.40 -11.94 2.89
CA VAL A 13 2.89 -10.64 2.43
C VAL A 13 1.90 -9.56 2.85
N LYS A 14 2.37 -8.60 3.66
CA LYS A 14 1.59 -7.40 3.98
C LYS A 14 1.62 -6.46 2.78
N THR A 15 0.45 -5.99 2.36
CA THR A 15 0.34 -5.07 1.22
C THR A 15 -0.26 -3.74 1.65
N VAL A 16 0.20 -2.66 1.00
CA VAL A 16 -0.38 -1.33 1.14
C VAL A 16 -0.70 -0.84 -0.27
N CYS A 17 -1.97 -0.62 -0.57
CA CYS A 17 -2.41 -0.03 -1.83
C CYS A 17 -2.63 1.47 -1.62
N VAL A 18 -1.94 2.29 -2.40
CA VAL A 18 -2.09 3.74 -2.43
C VAL A 18 -2.49 4.12 -3.85
N ASP A 19 -3.70 4.65 -3.99
CA ASP A 19 -4.23 5.10 -5.27
C ASP A 19 -5.21 6.24 -5.02
N ILE A 20 -5.41 7.10 -6.01
CA ILE A 20 -6.42 8.18 -5.93
C ILE A 20 -7.82 7.66 -6.28
N ASP A 21 -7.91 6.52 -6.96
CA ASP A 21 -9.18 5.90 -7.37
C ASP A 21 -9.72 4.94 -6.29
N PRO A 22 -10.83 5.28 -5.59
CA PRO A 22 -11.36 4.43 -4.52
C PRO A 22 -11.74 3.00 -4.96
N PRO A 23 -12.39 2.78 -6.11
CA PRO A 23 -12.65 1.43 -6.63
C PRO A 23 -11.40 0.59 -6.88
N ALA A 24 -10.28 1.20 -7.30
CA ALA A 24 -9.02 0.48 -7.47
C ALA A 24 -8.47 0.01 -6.13
N VAL A 25 -8.54 0.86 -5.10
CA VAL A 25 -8.12 0.52 -3.73
C VAL A 25 -8.98 -0.60 -3.14
N GLU A 26 -10.30 -0.51 -3.28
CA GLU A 26 -11.25 -1.53 -2.79
C GLU A 26 -10.92 -2.91 -3.38
N ARG A 27 -10.78 -3.01 -4.71
CA ARG A 27 -10.44 -4.26 -5.40
C ARG A 27 -9.08 -4.83 -5.00
N ALA A 28 -8.13 -3.99 -4.61
CA ALA A 28 -6.82 -4.42 -4.16
C ALA A 28 -6.88 -5.02 -2.75
N VAL A 29 -7.65 -4.40 -1.85
CA VAL A 29 -7.79 -4.82 -0.46
C VAL A 29 -8.64 -6.08 -0.32
N GLU A 30 -9.72 -6.22 -1.09
CA GLU A 30 -10.61 -7.39 -1.04
C GLU A 30 -9.89 -8.73 -1.30
N ARG A 31 -8.75 -8.70 -2.01
CA ARG A 31 -8.00 -9.92 -2.37
C ARG A 31 -7.20 -10.50 -1.21
N GLN A 32 -6.82 -9.71 -0.22
CA GLN A 32 -5.99 -10.14 0.90
C GLN A 32 -6.51 -9.58 2.24
N PRO A 33 -7.74 -9.94 2.63
CA PRO A 33 -8.35 -9.43 3.86
C PRO A 33 -7.45 -9.73 5.07
N LEU A 34 -7.34 -8.75 5.97
CA LEU A 34 -6.44 -8.74 7.15
C LEU A 34 -4.93 -8.63 6.86
N GLN A 35 -4.50 -8.70 5.59
CA GLN A 35 -3.09 -8.55 5.18
C GLN A 35 -2.84 -7.32 4.31
N SER A 36 -3.89 -6.61 3.89
CA SER A 36 -3.82 -5.43 3.06
C SER A 36 -4.40 -4.19 3.74
N ILE A 37 -3.74 -3.04 3.55
CA ILE A 37 -4.26 -1.70 3.90
C ILE A 37 -4.49 -0.92 2.60
N GLY A 38 -5.61 -0.20 2.50
CA GLY A 38 -5.91 0.68 1.38
C GLY A 38 -5.92 2.14 1.79
N LEU A 39 -5.28 3.01 1.01
CA LEU A 39 -5.24 4.45 1.20
C LEU A 39 -5.70 5.15 -0.08
N VAL A 40 -6.75 5.96 0.03
CA VAL A 40 -7.24 6.80 -1.06
C VAL A 40 -6.59 8.18 -0.94
N THR A 41 -5.52 8.41 -1.68
CA THR A 41 -4.75 9.66 -1.65
C THR A 41 -3.90 9.81 -2.91
N ASP A 42 -3.48 11.04 -3.22
CA ASP A 42 -2.45 11.26 -4.22
C ASP A 42 -1.11 10.62 -3.78
N VAL A 43 -0.45 9.96 -4.73
CA VAL A 43 0.77 9.19 -4.53
C VAL A 43 1.98 10.10 -4.27
N GLU A 44 2.08 11.26 -4.91
CA GLU A 44 3.24 12.13 -4.75
C GLU A 44 3.38 12.67 -3.31
N PRO A 45 2.36 13.34 -2.73
CA PRO A 45 2.47 13.83 -1.36
C PRO A 45 2.57 12.69 -0.33
N PHE A 46 1.95 11.53 -0.59
CA PHE A 46 2.08 10.35 0.27
C PHE A 46 3.54 9.87 0.36
N LEU A 47 4.22 9.72 -0.79
CA LEU A 47 5.61 9.24 -0.81
C LEU A 47 6.58 10.24 -0.17
N ARG A 48 6.31 11.55 -0.32
CA ARG A 48 7.09 12.60 0.34
C ARG A 48 6.99 12.51 1.87
N GLU A 49 5.77 12.41 2.40
CA GLU A 49 5.54 12.29 3.83
C GLU A 49 6.10 10.97 4.39
N LEU A 50 5.97 9.86 3.62
CA LEU A 50 6.55 8.58 4.00
C LEU A 50 8.07 8.66 4.11
N ALA A 51 8.74 9.30 3.14
CA ALA A 51 10.19 9.49 3.17
C ALA A 51 10.61 10.33 4.40
N ASP A 52 9.90 11.41 4.69
CA ASP A 52 10.15 12.25 5.86
C ASP A 52 9.95 11.45 7.17
N CYS A 53 8.87 10.67 7.27
CA CYS A 53 8.59 9.81 8.41
C CYS A 53 9.69 8.75 8.62
N LEU A 54 10.16 8.12 7.55
CA LEU A 54 11.24 7.12 7.59
C LEU A 54 12.59 7.75 7.97
N SER A 55 12.87 8.99 7.53
CA SER A 55 14.10 9.70 7.88
C SER A 55 14.16 10.08 9.38
N ARG A 56 13.01 10.37 9.97
CA ARG A 56 12.87 10.71 11.40
C ARG A 56 12.84 9.47 12.28
N SER A 57 12.34 8.36 11.74
CA SER A 57 12.35 7.07 12.41
C SER A 57 13.78 6.53 12.42
N LYS A 58 14.39 6.38 13.60
CA LYS A 58 15.62 5.58 13.76
C LYS A 58 15.27 4.12 13.50
N VAL A 59 15.15 3.74 12.23
CA VAL A 59 15.04 2.34 11.83
C VAL A 59 16.47 1.80 11.86
N SER A 60 16.89 1.26 13.01
CA SER A 60 18.07 0.41 13.06
C SER A 60 17.71 -0.91 12.39
N TRP A 61 18.25 -1.15 11.20
CA TRP A 61 18.18 -2.43 10.52
C TRP A 61 19.04 -3.48 11.22
#